data_AF-E6U1Y8-F1
#
_entry.id   AF-E6U1Y8-F1
#
_cell.length_a   1.000
_cell.length_b   1.000
_cell.length_c   1.000
_cell.angle_alpha   90.00
_cell.angle_beta   90.00
_cell.angle_gamma   90.00
#
_symmetry.space_group_name_H-M   'P 1'
#
loop_
_entity.id
_entity.type
_entity.pdbx_description
1 polymer ?
#
loop_
_entity_poly.entity_id
_entity_poly.type
_entity_poly.pdbx_seq_one_letter_code
_entity_poly.pdbx_strand_id
1 'polypeptide(L)' 'MDAKKRDKDIIDTDKVNDNEYVEFSEELADADDKEAQEREDAADHRAQQRDV' A
#
# COMPACT_ATOMS: atom_id res chain seq x y z
N MET A 1 -8.92 -23.62 -32.81
CA MET A 1 -8.88 -22.41 -31.97
C MET A 1 -8.50 -22.86 -30.58
N ASP A 2 -7.22 -22.73 -30.25
CA ASP A 2 -6.67 -23.19 -28.97
C ASP A 2 -7.05 -22.22 -27.86
N ALA A 3 -7.94 -22.66 -26.97
CA ALA A 3 -8.24 -21.95 -25.75
C ALA A 3 -7.01 -22.02 -24.83
N LYS A 4 -6.22 -20.95 -24.78
CA LYS A 4 -5.17 -20.76 -23.78
C LYS A 4 -5.79 -20.92 -22.39
N LYS A 5 -5.49 -22.03 -21.73
CA LYS A 5 -5.81 -22.26 -20.33
C LYS A 5 -5.05 -21.18 -19.54
N ARG A 6 -5.75 -20.20 -18.98
CA ARG A 6 -5.15 -19.22 -18.08
C ARG A 6 -4.58 -19.99 -16.88
N ASP A 7 -3.31 -19.77 -16.56
CA ASP A 7 -2.70 -20.35 -15.36
C ASP A 7 -3.51 -19.94 -14.14
N LYS A 8 -3.86 -20.91 -13.30
CA LYS A 8 -4.77 -20.73 -12.17
C LYS A 8 -4.23 -19.80 -11.08
N ASP A 9 -2.94 -19.47 -11.17
CA ASP A 9 -2.22 -18.63 -10.22
C ASP A 9 -2.10 -17.17 -10.69
N ILE A 10 -2.62 -16.84 -11.88
CA ILE A 10 -2.68 -15.46 -12.35
C ILE A 10 -3.91 -14.80 -11.72
N ILE A 11 -3.67 -13.89 -10.78
CA ILE A 11 -4.72 -13.07 -10.17
C ILE A 11 -5.40 -12.26 -11.28
N ASP A 12 -6.72 -12.43 -11.41
CA ASP A 12 -7.55 -11.71 -12.36
C ASP A 12 -7.77 -10.28 -11.82
N THR A 13 -6.90 -9.36 -12.21
CA THR A 13 -6.88 -7.97 -11.71
C THR A 13 -8.20 -7.23 -11.95
N ASP A 14 -8.97 -7.65 -12.97
CA ASP A 14 -10.29 -7.08 -13.30
C ASP A 14 -11.37 -7.44 -12.25
N LYS A 15 -11.08 -8.35 -11.33
CA LYS A 15 -11.99 -8.78 -10.24
C LYS A 15 -11.55 -8.31 -8.86
N VAL A 16 -10.40 -7.65 -8.76
CA VAL A 16 -9.98 -7.04 -7.49
C VAL A 16 -10.88 -5.82 -7.30
N ASN A 17 -11.64 -5.79 -6.20
CA ASN A 17 -12.48 -4.64 -5.90
C ASN A 17 -11.56 -3.44 -5.61
N ASP A 18 -11.76 -2.34 -6.34
CA ASP A 18 -10.96 -1.10 -6.24
C ASP A 18 -11.00 -0.41 -4.86
N ASN A 19 -11.62 -1.00 -3.84
CA ASN A 19 -11.79 -0.43 -2.51
C ASN A 19 -11.64 -1.48 -1.40
N GLU A 20 -10.80 -2.49 -1.60
CA GLU A 20 -10.48 -3.42 -0.52
C GLU A 20 -9.72 -2.69 0.58
N TYR A 21 -10.21 -2.83 1.82
CA TYR A 21 -9.57 -2.24 2.98
C TYR A 21 -8.34 -3.08 3.34
N VAL A 22 -7.17 -2.45 3.26
CA VAL A 22 -5.89 -3.08 3.61
C VAL A 22 -5.47 -2.55 4.98
N GLU A 23 -5.20 -3.46 5.92
CA GLU A 23 -4.74 -3.14 7.27
C GLU A 23 -3.21 -3.04 7.32
N PHE A 24 -2.72 -2.03 8.04
CA PHE A 24 -1.30 -1.94 8.36
C PHE A 24 -0.91 -3.01 9.39
N SER A 25 0.23 -3.67 9.18
CA SER A 25 0.79 -4.63 10.14
C SER A 25 2.20 -4.21 10.55
N GLU A 26 2.36 -3.84 11.82
CA GLU A 26 3.63 -3.39 12.37
C GLU A 26 4.69 -4.52 12.44
N GLU A 27 4.25 -5.78 12.55
CA GLU A 27 5.15 -6.95 12.55
C GLU A 27 5.81 -7.17 11.19
N LEU A 28 5.10 -6.79 10.11
CA LEU A 28 5.61 -6.90 8.74
C LEU A 28 6.40 -5.67 8.30
N ALA A 29 6.22 -4.53 8.97
CA ALA A 29 6.93 -3.31 8.67
C ALA A 29 8.41 -3.46 9.02
N ASP A 30 9.28 -3.24 8.05
CA ASP A 30 10.72 -3.28 8.27
C ASP A 30 11.25 -1.94 8.83
N ALA A 31 12.57 -1.84 9.01
CA ALA A 31 13.18 -0.64 9.57
C ALA A 31 13.03 0.57 8.64
N ASP A 32 13.04 0.35 7.32
CA ASP A 32 12.95 1.42 6.33
C ASP A 32 11.51 1.94 6.25
N ASP A 33 10.51 1.05 6.35
CA ASP A 33 9.09 1.41 6.45
C ASP A 33 8.83 2.36 7.64
N LYS A 34 9.39 2.03 8.81
CA LYS A 34 9.24 2.84 10.03
C LYS A 34 9.92 4.20 9.89
N GLU A 35 11.14 4.24 9.34
CA GLU A 35 11.85 5.50 9.13
C GLU A 35 11.11 6.41 8.12
N ALA A 36 10.53 5.82 7.08
CA ALA A 36 9.73 6.56 6.11
C ALA A 36 8.48 7.19 6.76
N GLN A 37 7.77 6.41 7.59
CA GLN A 37 6.59 6.89 8.31
C GLN A 37 6.94 8.02 9.29
N GLU A 38 8.00 7.87 10.09
CA GLU A 38 8.44 8.92 11.01
C GLU A 38 8.83 10.23 10.28
N ARG A 39 9.42 10.10 9.10
CA ARG A 39 9.79 11.26 8.26
C ARG A 39 8.56 11.97 7.70
N GLU A 40 7.54 11.22 7.29
CA GLU A 40 6.25 11.76 6.83
C GLU A 40 5.58 12.55 7.95
N ASP A 41 5.41 11.94 9.12
CA ASP A 41 4.79 12.58 10.29
C ASP A 41 5.49 13.89 10.68
N ALA A 42 6.83 13.90 10.65
CA ALA A 42 7.62 15.10 10.93
C ALA A 42 7.49 16.18 9.84
N ALA A 43 7.25 15.82 8.58
CA ALA A 43 6.99 16.77 7.51
C ALA A 43 5.59 17.37 7.65
N ASP A 44 4.58 16.55 7.91
CA ASP A 44 3.19 16.97 8.10
C ASP A 44 3.05 17.91 9.29
N HIS A 45 3.67 17.58 10.43
CA HIS A 45 3.68 18.47 11.58
C HIS A 45 4.32 19.84 11.26
N ARG A 46 5.39 19.86 10.45
CA ARG A 46 6.01 21.13 10.01
C ARG A 46 5.12 21.92 9.05
N ALA A 47 4.39 21.25 8.17
CA ALA A 47 3.46 21.88 7.25
C ALA A 47 2.28 22.50 8.01
N GLN A 48 1.68 21.76 8.95
CA GLN A 48 0.59 22.25 9.79
C GLN A 48 0.97 23.51 10.59
N GLN A 49 2.21 23.59 11.10
CA GLN A 49 2.70 24.76 11.84
C GLN A 49 2.98 25.98 10.94
N ARG A 50 3.00 25.80 9.62
CA ARG A 50 3.37 26.83 8.65
C ARG A 50 2.15 27.48 7.97
N ASP A 51 0.99 26.82 8.06
CA ASP A 51 -0.30 27.30 7.57
C ASP A 51 -1.16 28.01 8.64
N VAL A 52 -0.58 28.28 9.83
CA VAL A 52 -1.13 29.10 10.92
C VAL A 52 -0.34 30.40 11.06
#